data_AF-A0A2M8C7M9-F1
#
_entry.id   AF-A0A2M8C7M9-F1
#
_cell.length_a   1.000
_cell.length_b   1.000
_cell.length_c   1.000
_cell.angle_alpha   90.00
_cell.angle_beta   90.00
_cell.angle_gamma   90.00
#
_symmetry.space_group_name_H-M   'P 1'
#
loop_
_entity.id
_entity.type
_entity.pdbx_description
1 polymer ?
#
loop_
_entity_poly.entity_id
_entity_poly.type
_entity_poly.pdbx_seq_one_letter_code
_entity_poly.pdbx_strand_id
1 'polypeptide(L)'
;MDVEIGGTNITGHYQDYKKTGNWISYFPTGQIYIIEEFKNGLKNGLHLKMNQRGYIELQASYTNDSLDGKYTEFRLGGKPALIEHYSMGQLDGKKEVYYERGQLQEESNYRLGQKDGVAKWYDENGKLVAEYTYSNGEFDGLQKTYYPND
;
A
#
# COMPACT_ATOMS: atom_id res chain seq x y z
N MET A 1 19.66 5.20 20.38
CA MET A 1 19.80 6.62 20.77
C MET A 1 18.43 7.21 20.58
N ASP A 2 17.91 7.90 21.59
CA ASP A 2 16.60 8.52 21.52
C ASP A 2 16.81 9.94 21.02
N VAL A 3 16.16 10.28 19.91
CA VAL A 3 16.29 11.61 19.28
C VAL A 3 14.89 12.21 19.24
N GLU A 4 14.74 13.38 19.86
CA GLU A 4 13.50 14.14 19.87
C GLU A 4 13.53 15.15 18.70
N ILE A 5 12.62 15.00 17.74
CA ILE A 5 12.49 15.93 16.61
C ILE A 5 11.03 16.39 16.55
N GLY A 6 10.79 17.67 16.82
CA GLY A 6 9.48 18.30 16.66
C GLY A 6 8.36 17.73 17.54
N GLY A 7 8.67 17.27 18.76
CA GLY A 7 7.69 16.67 19.69
C GLY A 7 7.37 15.20 19.42
N THR A 8 8.13 14.56 18.54
CA THR A 8 8.05 13.12 18.22
C THR A 8 9.31 12.47 18.79
N ASN A 9 9.14 11.50 19.69
CA ASN A 9 10.24 10.66 20.13
C ASN A 9 10.55 9.64 19.04
N ILE A 10 11.83 9.37 18.79
CA ILE A 10 12.27 8.39 17.81
C ILE A 10 13.37 7.52 18.43
N THR A 11 13.21 6.19 18.33
CA THR A 11 14.18 5.20 18.79
C THR A 11 14.73 4.42 17.60
N GLY A 12 16.05 4.27 17.53
CA GLY A 12 16.70 3.48 16.51
C GLY A 12 18.21 3.36 16.73
N HIS A 13 18.85 2.66 15.80
CA HIS A 13 20.28 2.39 15.83
C HIS A 13 20.98 2.96 14.59
N TYR A 14 22.21 3.45 14.81
CA TYR A 14 23.13 3.81 13.76
C TYR A 14 24.27 2.81 13.72
N GLN A 15 24.76 2.53 12.50
CA GLN A 15 26.02 1.86 12.24
C GLN A 15 26.75 2.70 11.18
N ASP A 16 28.01 3.05 11.45
CA ASP A 16 28.82 3.91 10.56
C ASP A 16 28.11 5.22 10.16
N TYR A 17 27.51 5.90 11.16
CA TYR A 17 26.73 7.14 11.00
C TYR A 17 25.48 7.01 10.09
N LYS A 18 25.06 5.79 9.77
CA LYS A 18 23.90 5.49 8.92
C LYS A 18 22.83 4.73 9.71
N LYS A 19 21.55 5.04 9.46
CA LYS A 19 20.43 4.31 10.07
C LYS A 19 20.49 2.83 9.70
N THR A 20 20.29 1.95 10.68
CA THR A 20 20.21 0.50 10.48
C THR A 20 19.16 -0.12 11.41
N GLY A 21 18.54 -1.21 10.96
CA GLY A 21 17.47 -1.90 11.67
C GLY A 21 16.17 -1.08 11.75
N ASN A 22 15.34 -1.40 12.75
CA ASN A 22 14.06 -0.74 12.94
C ASN A 22 14.22 0.62 13.60
N TRP A 23 13.51 1.60 13.04
CA TRP A 23 13.35 2.94 13.54
C TRP A 23 11.88 3.15 13.88
N ILE A 24 11.62 3.51 15.13
CA ILE A 24 10.27 3.64 15.66
C ILE A 24 10.04 5.09 16.06
N SER A 25 9.02 5.73 15.49
CA SER A 25 8.55 7.05 15.88
C SER A 25 7.28 6.91 16.73
N TYR A 26 7.12 7.76 17.74
CA TYR A 26 5.99 7.72 18.68
C TYR A 26 5.18 9.01 18.61
N PHE A 27 3.86 8.91 18.77
CA PHE A 27 3.01 10.08 19.05
C PHE A 27 3.44 10.75 20.37
N PRO A 28 3.09 12.04 20.60
CA PRO A 28 3.34 12.72 21.87
C PRO A 28 2.77 11.98 23.09
N THR A 29 1.71 11.20 22.87
CA THR A 29 1.04 10.36 23.86
C THR A 29 1.77 9.03 24.16
N GLY A 30 2.86 8.74 23.44
CA GLY A 30 3.71 7.56 23.64
C GLY A 30 3.34 6.31 22.82
N GLN A 31 2.20 6.30 22.11
CA GLN A 31 1.87 5.20 21.19
C GLN A 31 2.78 5.23 19.96
N ILE A 32 3.06 4.05 19.39
CA ILE A 32 3.81 3.93 18.13
C ILE A 32 3.03 4.63 17.02
N TYR A 33 3.73 5.50 16.28
CA TYR A 33 3.22 6.16 15.09
C TYR A 33 3.72 5.48 13.82
N ILE A 34 5.03 5.27 13.71
CA ILE A 34 5.67 4.73 12.51
C ILE A 34 6.75 3.72 12.90
N ILE A 35 6.84 2.62 12.16
CA ILE A 35 7.98 1.69 12.17
C ILE A 35 8.57 1.67 10.76
N GLU A 36 9.87 1.89 10.66
CA GLU A 36 10.62 1.88 9.39
C GLU A 36 11.88 1.03 9.53
N GLU A 37 12.11 0.12 8.60
CA GLU A 37 13.35 -0.65 8.52
C GLU A 37 14.37 0.05 7.62
N PHE A 38 15.58 0.23 8.13
CA PHE A 38 16.71 0.81 7.40
C PHE A 38 17.87 -0.17 7.26
N LYS A 39 18.57 -0.10 6.14
CA LYS A 39 19.87 -0.74 5.92
C LYS A 39 20.81 0.27 5.27
N ASN A 40 21.96 0.50 5.89
CA ASN A 40 22.98 1.45 5.40
C ASN A 40 22.42 2.85 5.10
N GLY A 41 21.45 3.31 5.90
CA GLY A 41 20.85 4.64 5.79
C GLY A 41 19.67 4.73 4.83
N LEU A 42 19.37 3.67 4.08
CA LEU A 42 18.24 3.61 3.13
C LEU A 42 17.11 2.76 3.72
N LYS A 43 15.86 3.11 3.45
CA LYS A 43 14.71 2.25 3.78
C LYS A 43 14.85 0.94 3.03
N ASN A 44 14.79 -0.16 3.76
CA ASN A 44 14.99 -1.48 3.19
C ASN A 44 14.29 -2.53 4.05
N GLY A 45 13.01 -2.74 3.76
CA GLY A 45 12.14 -3.64 4.50
C GLY A 45 10.78 -3.00 4.74
N LEU A 46 10.21 -3.27 5.92
CA LEU A 46 8.85 -2.89 6.24
C LEU A 46 8.73 -1.41 6.66
N HIS A 47 7.70 -0.75 6.16
CA HIS A 47 7.18 0.51 6.68
C HIS A 47 5.76 0.29 7.18
N LEU A 48 5.49 0.64 8.44
CA LEU A 48 4.16 0.61 9.05
C LEU A 48 3.81 1.99 9.58
N LYS A 49 2.60 2.45 9.29
CA LYS A 49 2.00 3.64 9.90
C LYS A 49 0.78 3.24 10.69
N MET A 50 0.68 3.75 11.92
CA MET A 50 -0.39 3.48 12.86
C MET A 50 -1.05 4.81 13.26
N ASN A 51 -2.34 4.81 13.60
CA ASN A 51 -2.97 5.97 14.23
C ASN A 51 -2.82 5.97 15.74
N GLN A 52 -3.30 7.04 16.39
CA GLN A 52 -3.24 7.23 17.85
C GLN A 52 -3.98 6.14 18.65
N ARG A 53 -4.85 5.34 18.01
CA ARG A 53 -5.52 4.19 18.62
C ARG A 53 -4.74 2.88 18.45
N GLY A 54 -3.59 2.92 17.78
CA GLY A 54 -2.73 1.76 17.50
C GLY A 54 -3.16 0.92 16.30
N TYR A 55 -4.17 1.34 15.53
CA TYR A 55 -4.56 0.63 14.31
C TYR A 55 -3.59 0.95 13.18
N ILE A 56 -3.16 -0.08 12.44
CA ILE A 56 -2.38 0.09 11.22
C ILE A 56 -3.26 0.76 10.17
N GLU A 57 -2.74 1.84 9.57
CA GLU A 57 -3.38 2.57 8.47
C GLU A 57 -2.67 2.30 7.14
N LEU A 58 -1.37 1.99 7.19
CA LEU A 58 -0.57 1.75 6.00
C LEU A 58 0.54 0.74 6.29
N GLN A 59 0.74 -0.18 5.36
CA GLN A 59 1.88 -1.07 5.30
C GLN A 59 2.52 -0.98 3.91
N ALA A 60 3.83 -0.84 3.84
CA ALA A 60 4.57 -0.80 2.59
C ALA A 60 5.91 -1.53 2.70
N SER A 61 6.38 -2.07 1.58
CA SER A 61 7.71 -2.69 1.47
C SER A 61 8.64 -1.81 0.64
N TYR A 62 9.88 -1.68 1.09
CA TYR A 62 10.92 -0.88 0.45
C TYR A 62 12.18 -1.70 0.19
N THR A 63 12.85 -1.43 -0.93
CA THR A 63 14.21 -1.87 -1.22
C THR A 63 15.02 -0.64 -1.61
N ASN A 64 16.06 -0.31 -0.83
CA ASN A 64 16.94 0.84 -1.06
C ASN A 64 16.18 2.15 -1.37
N ASP A 65 15.29 2.57 -0.45
CA ASP A 65 14.40 3.75 -0.55
C ASP A 65 13.31 3.71 -1.64
N SER A 66 13.28 2.67 -2.46
CA SER A 66 12.25 2.49 -3.49
C SER A 66 11.14 1.57 -3.01
N LEU A 67 9.87 1.91 -3.28
CA LEU A 67 8.76 0.99 -3.02
C LEU A 67 8.95 -0.28 -3.86
N ASP A 68 8.96 -1.42 -3.20
CA ASP A 68 9.27 -2.70 -3.83
C ASP A 68 8.58 -3.83 -3.05
N GLY A 69 7.56 -4.42 -3.66
CA GLY A 69 6.64 -5.33 -3.02
C GLY A 69 5.27 -4.72 -2.73
N LYS A 70 4.61 -5.20 -1.68
CA LYS A 70 3.21 -4.90 -1.39
C LYS A 70 3.06 -3.57 -0.65
N TYR A 71 2.15 -2.74 -1.14
CA TYR A 71 1.61 -1.56 -0.48
C TYR A 71 0.15 -1.83 -0.10
N THR A 72 -0.26 -1.47 1.11
CA THR A 72 -1.62 -1.68 1.59
C THR A 72 -2.05 -0.54 2.48
N GLU A 73 -3.18 0.06 2.15
CA GLU A 73 -3.89 0.98 3.04
C GLU A 73 -5.04 0.25 3.70
N PHE A 74 -5.23 0.52 4.99
CA PHE A 74 -6.24 -0.12 5.81
C PHE A 74 -7.29 0.90 6.24
N ARG A 75 -8.54 0.45 6.30
CA ARG A 75 -9.65 1.17 6.95
C ARG A 75 -9.70 0.83 8.43
N LEU A 76 -10.57 1.55 9.15
CA LEU A 76 -10.96 1.20 10.51
C LEU A 76 -11.38 -0.28 10.59
N GLY A 77 -10.86 -0.99 11.60
CA GLY A 77 -11.07 -2.43 11.76
C GLY A 77 -10.09 -3.33 11.00
N GLY A 78 -9.07 -2.76 10.34
CA GLY A 78 -7.97 -3.53 9.73
C GLY A 78 -8.31 -4.17 8.39
N LYS A 79 -9.45 -3.81 7.77
CA LYS A 79 -9.81 -4.25 6.42
C LYS A 79 -9.02 -3.44 5.38
N PRO A 80 -8.51 -4.06 4.30
CA PRO A 80 -7.84 -3.33 3.25
C PRO A 80 -8.81 -2.36 2.56
N ALA A 81 -8.33 -1.15 2.28
CA ALA A 81 -8.95 -0.19 1.39
C ALA A 81 -8.39 -0.31 -0.03
N LEU A 82 -7.07 -0.53 -0.09
CA LEU A 82 -6.25 -0.56 -1.28
C LEU A 82 -5.13 -1.57 -1.06
N ILE A 83 -4.87 -2.40 -2.06
CA ILE A 83 -3.65 -3.20 -2.16
C ILE A 83 -3.02 -2.91 -3.52
N GLU A 84 -1.74 -2.61 -3.53
CA GLU A 84 -0.96 -2.34 -4.73
C GLU A 84 0.37 -3.08 -4.66
N HIS A 85 0.91 -3.45 -5.83
CA HIS A 85 2.18 -4.15 -5.95
C HIS A 85 3.16 -3.29 -6.75
N TYR A 86 4.29 -2.98 -6.13
CA TYR A 86 5.34 -2.15 -6.71
C TYR A 86 6.58 -2.97 -7.05
N SER A 87 7.30 -2.53 -8.08
CA SER A 87 8.64 -2.97 -8.42
C SER A 87 9.47 -1.75 -8.74
N MET A 88 10.61 -1.58 -8.06
CA MET A 88 11.53 -0.45 -8.26
C MET A 88 10.82 0.93 -8.27
N GLY A 89 9.83 1.10 -7.40
CA GLY A 89 9.12 2.37 -7.20
C GLY A 89 7.96 2.62 -8.17
N GLN A 90 7.71 1.70 -9.09
CA GLN A 90 6.61 1.78 -10.06
C GLN A 90 5.55 0.73 -9.74
N LEU A 91 4.28 1.09 -9.94
CA LEU A 91 3.18 0.14 -9.82
C LEU A 91 3.33 -0.91 -10.94
N ASP A 92 3.63 -2.14 -10.56
CA ASP A 92 3.96 -3.24 -11.47
C ASP A 92 3.46 -4.55 -10.85
N GLY A 93 2.27 -4.95 -11.27
CA GLY A 93 1.51 -6.05 -10.69
C GLY A 93 0.07 -5.66 -10.39
N LYS A 94 -0.51 -6.35 -9.40
CA LYS A 94 -1.93 -6.26 -9.08
C LYS A 94 -2.26 -4.97 -8.31
N LYS A 95 -3.41 -4.40 -8.63
CA LYS A 95 -4.10 -3.37 -7.83
C LYS A 95 -5.49 -3.88 -7.46
N GLU A 96 -5.83 -3.76 -6.19
CA GLU A 96 -7.15 -4.12 -5.64
C GLU A 96 -7.69 -2.95 -4.83
N VAL A 97 -8.92 -2.54 -5.14
CA VAL A 97 -9.67 -1.53 -4.37
C VAL A 97 -10.88 -2.21 -3.76
N TYR A 98 -11.20 -1.88 -2.52
CA TYR A 98 -12.30 -2.50 -1.79
C TYR A 98 -13.35 -1.46 -1.39
N TYR A 99 -14.62 -1.85 -1.35
CA TYR A 99 -15.70 -1.08 -0.73
C TYR A 99 -15.53 -0.98 0.79
N GLU A 100 -16.24 -0.06 1.45
CA GLU A 100 -16.17 0.13 2.91
C GLU A 100 -16.47 -1.15 3.71
N ARG A 101 -17.42 -1.96 3.21
CA ARG A 101 -17.80 -3.24 3.83
C ARG A 101 -16.75 -4.33 3.66
N GLY A 102 -15.77 -4.15 2.75
CA GLY A 102 -14.63 -5.04 2.51
C GLY A 102 -14.75 -5.90 1.25
N GLN A 103 -15.82 -5.77 0.47
CA GLN A 103 -15.98 -6.42 -0.82
C GLN A 103 -15.02 -5.80 -1.85
N LEU A 104 -14.49 -6.63 -2.75
CA LEU A 104 -13.67 -6.16 -3.86
C LEU A 104 -14.51 -5.26 -4.76
N GLN A 105 -14.00 -4.08 -5.07
CA GLN A 105 -14.61 -3.09 -5.96
C GLN A 105 -13.93 -3.10 -7.33
N GLU A 106 -12.60 -3.12 -7.34
CA GLU A 106 -11.79 -3.13 -8.55
C GLU A 106 -10.63 -4.10 -8.38
N GLU A 107 -10.36 -4.87 -9.42
CA GLU A 107 -9.13 -5.63 -9.59
C GLU A 107 -8.53 -5.26 -10.95
N SER A 108 -7.29 -4.79 -10.98
CA SER A 108 -6.59 -4.45 -12.21
C SER A 108 -5.12 -4.85 -12.15
N ASN A 109 -4.51 -4.99 -13.33
CA ASN A 109 -3.09 -5.30 -13.46
C ASN A 109 -2.37 -4.11 -14.10
N TYR A 110 -1.15 -3.90 -13.64
CA TYR A 110 -0.28 -2.83 -14.09
C TYR A 110 1.08 -3.39 -14.49
N ARG A 111 1.72 -2.72 -15.45
CA ARG A 111 3.10 -2.94 -15.84
C ARG A 111 3.75 -1.59 -16.06
N LEU A 112 4.90 -1.34 -15.42
CA LEU A 112 5.63 -0.07 -15.51
C LEU A 112 4.74 1.17 -15.29
N GLY A 113 3.84 1.10 -14.30
CA GLY A 113 2.93 2.19 -13.93
C GLY A 113 1.69 2.34 -14.83
N GLN A 114 1.54 1.53 -15.88
CA GLN A 114 0.42 1.59 -16.82
C GLN A 114 -0.50 0.39 -16.64
N LYS A 115 -1.83 0.57 -16.80
CA LYS A 115 -2.76 -0.58 -16.81
C LYS A 115 -2.41 -1.51 -17.96
N ASP A 116 -2.22 -2.79 -17.68
CA ASP A 116 -1.83 -3.79 -18.67
C ASP A 116 -2.47 -5.14 -18.30
N GLY A 117 -3.34 -5.63 -19.18
CA GLY A 117 -4.17 -6.82 -18.94
C GLY A 117 -5.60 -6.50 -18.55
N VAL A 118 -6.26 -7.48 -17.93
CA VAL A 118 -7.69 -7.40 -17.59
C VAL A 118 -7.89 -6.60 -16.31
N ALA A 119 -8.86 -5.67 -16.36
CA ALA A 119 -9.39 -4.95 -15.22
C ALA A 119 -10.88 -5.30 -15.04
N LYS A 120 -11.29 -5.53 -13.79
CA LYS A 120 -12.61 -5.98 -13.40
C LYS A 120 -13.18 -5.07 -12.33
N TRP A 121 -14.48 -4.79 -12.43
CA TRP A 121 -15.24 -4.04 -11.46
C TRP A 121 -16.43 -4.85 -10.97
N TYR A 122 -16.67 -4.79 -9.67
CA TYR A 122 -17.73 -5.51 -8.99
C TYR A 122 -18.64 -4.53 -8.27
N ASP A 123 -19.91 -4.90 -8.06
CA ASP A 123 -20.80 -4.14 -7.18
C ASP A 123 -20.58 -4.47 -5.69
N GLU A 124 -21.32 -3.80 -4.79
CA GLU A 124 -21.20 -4.02 -3.34
C GLU A 124 -21.62 -5.43 -2.88
N ASN A 125 -22.32 -6.19 -3.73
CA ASN A 125 -22.69 -7.59 -3.47
C ASN A 125 -21.63 -8.57 -4.01
N GLY A 126 -20.58 -8.07 -4.65
CA GLY A 126 -19.50 -8.86 -5.26
C GLY A 126 -19.84 -9.39 -6.65
N LYS A 127 -20.91 -8.90 -7.31
CA LYS A 127 -21.24 -9.29 -8.69
C LYS A 127 -20.35 -8.52 -9.65
N LEU A 128 -19.70 -9.22 -10.59
CA LEU A 128 -18.96 -8.60 -11.68
C LEU A 128 -19.92 -7.76 -12.54
N VAL A 129 -19.64 -6.46 -12.66
CA VAL A 129 -20.45 -5.51 -13.44
C VAL A 129 -19.74 -5.04 -14.70
N ALA A 130 -18.40 -5.04 -14.71
CA ALA A 130 -17.64 -4.70 -15.89
C ALA A 130 -16.27 -5.39 -15.93
N GLU A 131 -15.83 -5.71 -17.15
CA GLU A 131 -14.51 -6.22 -17.48
C GLU A 131 -13.98 -5.45 -18.69
N TYR A 132 -12.74 -4.96 -18.62
CA TYR A 132 -12.07 -4.24 -19.69
C TYR A 132 -10.64 -4.77 -19.85
N THR A 133 -10.14 -4.83 -21.08
CA THR A 133 -8.74 -5.16 -21.36
C THR A 133 -7.96 -3.91 -21.71
N TYR A 134 -6.77 -3.78 -21.12
CA TYR A 134 -5.82 -2.71 -21.38
C TYR A 134 -4.51 -3.26 -21.93
N SER A 135 -3.82 -2.47 -22.76
CA SER A 135 -2.46 -2.75 -23.23
C SER A 135 -1.68 -1.45 -23.19
N ASN A 136 -0.59 -1.41 -22.41
CA ASN A 136 0.25 -0.21 -22.23
C ASN A 136 -0.54 1.06 -21.85
N GLY A 137 -1.53 0.90 -20.97
CA GLY A 137 -2.39 1.99 -20.49
C GLY A 137 -3.53 2.38 -21.42
N GLU A 138 -3.56 1.85 -22.65
CA GLU A 138 -4.64 2.11 -23.61
C GLU A 138 -5.72 1.04 -23.51
N PHE A 139 -6.97 1.46 -23.68
CA PHE A 139 -8.11 0.55 -23.70
C PHE A 139 -8.13 -0.21 -25.03
N ASP A 140 -8.06 -1.55 -24.97
CA ASP A 140 -7.95 -2.45 -26.13
C ASP A 140 -9.33 -2.78 -26.76
N GLY A 141 -10.37 -2.00 -26.46
CA GLY A 141 -11.70 -2.15 -27.06
C GLY A 141 -12.54 -3.33 -26.54
N LEU A 142 -11.93 -4.34 -25.90
CA LEU A 142 -12.66 -5.46 -25.30
C LEU A 142 -13.30 -5.06 -23.98
N GLN A 143 -14.63 -4.94 -23.99
CA GLN A 143 -15.46 -4.66 -22.81
C GLN A 143 -16.57 -5.70 -22.68
N LYS A 144 -16.83 -6.14 -21.45
CA LYS A 144 -18.07 -6.86 -21.10
C LYS A 144 -18.72 -6.14 -19.92
N THR A 145 -19.96 -5.70 -20.09
CA THR A 145 -20.78 -5.16 -18.99
C THR A 145 -21.89 -6.14 -18.66
N TYR A 146 -22.17 -6.29 -17.38
CA TYR A 146 -23.19 -7.22 -16.88
C TYR A 146 -24.27 -6.41 -16.15
N TYR A 147 -25.41 -6.25 -16.80
CA TYR A 147 -26.57 -5.62 -16.18
C TYR A 147 -27.30 -6.65 -15.30
N PRO A 148 -27.81 -6.27 -14.12
CA PRO A 148 -28.85 -7.05 -13.45
C PRO A 148 -30.06 -7.16 -14.39
N ASN A 149 -30.49 -8.38 -14.67
CA ASN A 149 -31.84 -8.59 -15.16
C ASN A 149 -32.74 -8.47 -13.92
N ASP A 150 -33.58 -7.43 -13.88
CA ASP A 150 -34.64 -7.27 -12.88
C ASP A 150 -35.70 -8.38 -13.00
#